data_AF-R7U6L1-F1
#
_entry.id   AF-R7U6L1-F1
#
_cell.length_a   1.000
_cell.length_b   1.000
_cell.length_c   1.000
_cell.angle_alpha   90.00
_cell.angle_beta   90.00
_cell.angle_gamma   90.00
#
_symmetry.space_group_name_H-M   'P 1'
#
loop_
_entity.id
_entity.type
_entity.pdbx_description
1 polymer ?
#
loop_
_entity_poly.entity_id
_entity_poly.type
_entity_poly.pdbx_seq_one_letter_code
_entity_poly.pdbx_strand_id
1 'polypeptide(L)'
;MPEVNVGLIPGAGGTQRLPRLVGQNLALDMCANGTMITAQDFKSAGGLDLIVADNLENAAIDFAKNIKSRPSKISDRPVSPLSADDLKSIRTKIEKKAKGKKAPLLNFEAVLWSSDPFNLGQPKERKLHLELRQSAESKALRHAFFAERAVAKPSIIQGVPPIALEKVVIVGGGLMGSGIATSILNAGMSVTLIERDDKACQQAIDRVDQNLTAAEKRGLITEEQKASRLASLVTSQDYQDSKGHDLAIEAVYEDIAVKRAVFNSLAEHMSDKAILATNTSYLDPQKIFGGIANPERCLGLHFFSPAHIMKLLEVI
;
A
#
# COMPACT_ATOMS: atom_id res chain seq x y z
N MET A 1 10.67 -1.99 12.85
CA MET A 1 10.16 -3.06 13.73
C MET A 1 8.66 -3.18 13.50
N PRO A 2 8.18 -4.03 12.58
CA PRO A 2 6.79 -4.03 12.14
C PRO A 2 5.81 -4.74 13.10
N GLU A 3 6.27 -5.27 14.23
CA GLU A 3 5.49 -6.07 15.18
C GLU A 3 4.22 -5.37 15.68
N VAL A 4 4.25 -4.04 15.81
CA VAL A 4 3.08 -3.24 16.24
C VAL A 4 1.88 -3.38 15.30
N ASN A 5 2.11 -3.64 14.01
CA ASN A 5 1.05 -3.81 13.01
C ASN A 5 0.21 -5.08 13.24
N VAL A 6 0.75 -6.04 14.01
CA VAL A 6 0.06 -7.28 14.39
C VAL A 6 -0.26 -7.33 15.90
N GLY A 7 -0.29 -6.17 16.56
CA GLY A 7 -0.66 -6.05 17.96
C GLY A 7 0.40 -6.57 18.93
N LEU A 8 1.68 -6.51 18.55
CA LEU A 8 2.81 -7.02 19.34
C LEU A 8 3.84 -5.93 19.64
N ILE A 9 4.73 -6.25 20.58
CA ILE A 9 6.04 -5.59 20.74
C ILE A 9 7.14 -6.53 20.19
N PRO A 10 8.33 -6.04 19.81
CA PRO A 10 9.49 -6.92 19.61
C PRO A 10 9.72 -7.80 20.84
N GLY A 11 10.08 -9.07 20.64
CA GLY A 11 10.16 -10.07 21.73
C GLY A 11 11.50 -10.81 21.84
N ALA A 12 12.54 -10.29 21.19
CA ALA A 12 13.88 -10.90 21.09
C ALA A 12 15.02 -9.91 21.44
N GLY A 13 14.71 -8.89 22.24
CA GLY A 13 15.57 -7.79 22.67
C GLY A 13 15.58 -6.60 21.71
N GLY A 14 14.57 -6.47 20.85
CA GLY A 14 14.47 -5.39 19.86
C GLY A 14 14.25 -4.02 20.53
N THR A 15 13.32 -3.93 21.48
CA THR A 15 13.06 -2.68 22.22
C THR A 15 14.21 -2.30 23.16
N GLN A 16 15.12 -3.24 23.40
CA GLN A 16 16.29 -3.05 24.26
C GLN A 16 17.55 -2.66 23.46
N ARG A 17 17.82 -3.32 22.33
CA ARG A 17 19.01 -3.07 21.51
C ARG A 17 18.85 -1.88 20.59
N LEU A 18 17.65 -1.65 20.04
CA LEU A 18 17.44 -0.58 19.07
C LEU A 18 17.73 0.82 19.66
N PRO A 19 17.26 1.19 20.87
CA PRO A 19 17.61 2.47 21.49
C PRO A 19 19.11 2.65 21.75
N ARG A 20 19.84 1.55 21.97
CA ARG A 20 21.31 1.52 22.16
C ARG A 20 22.10 1.65 20.85
N LEU A 21 21.44 1.44 19.71
CA LEU A 21 22.03 1.61 18.38
C LEU A 21 21.74 2.99 17.81
N VAL A 22 20.45 3.37 17.78
CA VAL A 22 19.97 4.51 17.00
C VAL A 22 19.37 5.63 17.84
N GLY A 23 19.52 5.54 19.16
CA GLY A 23 18.91 6.46 20.11
C GLY A 23 17.43 6.17 20.36
N GLN A 24 16.96 6.66 21.51
CA GLN A 24 15.61 6.36 22.00
C GLN A 24 14.50 6.94 21.12
N ASN A 25 14.69 8.13 20.52
CA ASN A 25 13.68 8.77 19.69
C ASN A 25 13.33 7.95 18.44
N LEU A 26 14.34 7.56 17.65
CA LEU A 26 14.11 6.75 16.45
C LEU A 26 13.61 5.35 16.81
N ALA A 27 14.11 4.76 17.90
CA ALA A 27 13.61 3.48 18.37
C ALA A 27 12.12 3.51 18.77
N LEU A 28 11.66 4.59 19.42
CA LEU A 28 10.24 4.79 19.73
C LEU A 28 9.40 4.88 18.47
N ASP A 29 9.85 5.63 17.46
CA ASP A 29 9.12 5.74 16.20
C ASP A 29 9.03 4.38 15.47
N MET A 30 10.16 3.66 15.35
CA MET A 30 10.21 2.36 14.70
C MET A 30 9.40 1.27 15.43
N CYS A 31 9.38 1.26 16.77
CA CYS A 31 8.68 0.24 17.55
C CYS A 31 7.20 0.58 17.76
N ALA A 32 6.87 1.83 18.09
CA ALA A 32 5.49 2.21 18.42
C ALA A 32 4.63 2.58 17.20
N ASN A 33 5.25 3.11 16.13
CA ASN A 33 4.54 3.46 14.90
C ASN A 33 4.79 2.46 13.77
N GLY A 34 5.77 1.56 13.91
CA GLY A 34 6.11 0.60 12.87
C GLY A 34 6.78 1.26 11.66
N THR A 35 7.36 2.45 11.83
CA THR A 35 8.01 3.21 10.76
C THR A 35 9.11 2.38 10.09
N MET A 36 9.06 2.32 8.77
CA MET A 36 10.12 1.77 7.93
C MET A 36 11.08 2.90 7.56
N ILE A 37 12.38 2.65 7.68
CA ILE A 37 13.44 3.62 7.36
C ILE A 37 14.36 3.03 6.30
N THR A 38 15.00 3.90 5.53
CA THR A 38 15.95 3.46 4.50
C THR A 38 17.24 2.92 5.12
N ALA A 39 17.99 2.12 4.36
CA ALA A 39 19.32 1.69 4.80
C ALA A 39 20.24 2.89 5.09
N GLN A 40 20.15 3.94 4.27
CA GLN A 40 20.95 5.15 4.41
C GLN A 40 20.64 5.90 5.71
N ASP A 41 19.37 6.07 6.05
CA ASP A 41 18.95 6.72 7.29
C ASP A 41 19.33 5.87 8.51
N PHE A 42 19.16 4.54 8.40
CA PHE A 42 19.51 3.63 9.49
C PHE A 42 21.02 3.58 9.76
N LYS A 43 21.85 3.62 8.70
CA LYS A 43 23.31 3.78 8.83
C LYS A 43 23.68 5.12 9.46
N SER A 44 23.07 6.21 8.99
CA SER A 44 23.32 7.57 9.53
C SER A 44 22.97 7.66 11.02
N ALA A 45 21.97 6.92 11.46
CA ALA A 45 21.61 6.80 12.87
C ALA A 45 22.48 5.81 13.68
N GLY A 46 23.42 5.10 13.06
CA GLY A 46 24.31 4.14 13.74
C GLY A 46 23.78 2.70 13.83
N GLY A 47 22.71 2.39 13.10
CA GLY A 47 22.10 1.05 13.06
C GLY A 47 22.79 0.06 12.09
N LEU A 48 23.60 0.57 11.16
CA LEU A 48 24.41 -0.21 10.22
C LEU A 48 25.84 0.33 10.18
N ASP A 49 26.81 -0.57 10.01
CA ASP A 49 28.22 -0.19 9.85
C ASP A 49 28.58 0.09 8.38
N LEU A 50 27.99 -0.67 7.45
CA LEU A 50 28.32 -0.61 6.02
C LEU A 50 27.06 -0.80 5.16
N ILE A 51 27.02 -0.09 4.03
CA ILE A 51 26.05 -0.29 2.93
C ILE A 51 26.88 -0.57 1.69
N VAL A 52 26.49 -1.58 0.92
CA VAL A 52 27.13 -1.95 -0.35
C VAL A 52 26.10 -2.06 -1.46
N ALA A 53 26.52 -1.78 -2.69
CA ALA A 53 25.74 -2.02 -3.90
C ALA A 53 26.04 -3.40 -4.53
N ASP A 54 27.21 -3.97 -4.20
CA ASP A 54 27.70 -5.23 -4.73
C ASP A 54 27.22 -6.44 -3.91
N ASN A 55 27.80 -7.61 -4.17
CA ASN A 55 27.49 -8.86 -3.47
C ASN A 55 27.69 -8.74 -1.95
N LEU A 56 26.59 -8.89 -1.19
CA LEU A 56 26.54 -8.73 0.26
C LEU A 56 27.42 -9.73 1.02
N GLU A 57 27.53 -10.97 0.53
CA GLU A 57 28.28 -12.03 1.19
C GLU A 57 29.78 -11.74 1.14
N ASN A 58 30.30 -11.40 -0.03
CA ASN A 58 31.71 -11.02 -0.20
C ASN A 58 32.04 -9.79 0.66
N ALA A 59 31.19 -8.76 0.62
CA ALA A 59 31.37 -7.56 1.44
C ALA A 59 31.37 -7.87 2.95
N ALA A 60 30.52 -8.79 3.42
CA ALA A 60 30.48 -9.20 4.82
C ALA A 60 31.74 -9.98 5.23
N ILE A 61 32.24 -10.87 4.38
CA ILE A 61 33.50 -11.61 4.61
C ILE A 61 34.66 -10.63 4.70
N ASP A 62 34.75 -9.69 3.78
CA ASP A 62 35.82 -8.70 3.76
C ASP A 62 35.73 -7.73 4.94
N PHE A 63 34.53 -7.29 5.31
CA PHE A 63 34.30 -6.49 6.51
C PHE A 63 34.77 -7.22 7.77
N ALA A 64 34.45 -8.51 7.90
CA ALA A 64 34.85 -9.32 9.04
C ALA A 64 36.37 -9.54 9.11
N LYS A 65 37.04 -9.74 7.97
CA LYS A 65 38.52 -9.88 7.92
C LYS A 65 39.26 -8.60 8.26
N ASN A 66 38.70 -7.45 7.91
CA ASN A 66 39.38 -6.16 7.98
C ASN A 66 38.95 -5.28 9.18
N ILE A 67 38.07 -5.79 10.06
CA ILE A 67 37.62 -5.01 11.22
C ILE A 67 38.78 -4.82 12.21
N LYS A 68 39.16 -3.56 12.45
CA LYS A 68 40.34 -3.21 13.27
C LYS A 68 40.17 -3.59 14.75
N SER A 69 38.97 -3.46 15.28
CA SER A 69 38.66 -3.79 16.67
C SER A 69 37.24 -4.34 16.76
N ARG A 70 37.05 -5.33 17.64
CA ARG A 70 35.73 -5.91 17.87
C ARG A 70 34.82 -4.85 18.53
N PRO A 71 33.66 -4.53 17.96
CA PRO A 71 32.75 -3.56 18.55
C PRO A 71 32.20 -4.07 19.88
N SER A 72 31.88 -3.14 20.77
CA SER A 72 31.19 -3.46 22.02
C SER A 72 29.84 -4.12 21.73
N LYS A 73 29.45 -5.08 22.57
CA LYS A 73 28.13 -5.70 22.50
C LYS A 73 27.08 -4.62 22.62
N ILE A 74 26.08 -4.65 21.74
CA ILE A 74 25.01 -3.65 21.72
C ILE A 74 24.29 -3.61 23.08
N SER A 75 24.15 -4.74 23.78
CA SER A 75 23.54 -4.82 25.12
C SER A 75 24.24 -3.96 26.17
N ASP A 76 25.54 -3.71 25.99
CA ASP A 76 26.41 -3.06 26.97
C ASP A 76 26.57 -1.56 26.65
N ARG A 77 26.05 -1.11 25.51
CA ARG A 77 26.07 0.31 25.12
C ARG A 77 25.06 1.10 25.97
N PRO A 78 25.38 2.35 26.33
CA PRO A 78 24.44 3.21 27.04
C PRO A 78 23.26 3.59 26.14
N VAL A 79 22.13 3.93 26.75
CA VAL A 79 21.02 4.61 26.08
C VAL A 79 21.03 6.06 26.55
N SER A 80 21.05 7.01 25.62
CA SER A 80 20.81 8.41 25.94
C SER A 80 19.30 8.61 26.13
N PRO A 81 18.82 8.89 27.37
CA PRO A 81 17.40 9.05 27.63
C PRO A 81 16.90 10.39 27.07
N LEU A 82 15.65 10.40 26.63
CA LEU A 82 14.93 11.63 26.29
C LEU A 82 14.48 12.37 27.54
N SER A 83 14.25 13.68 27.41
CA SER A 83 13.68 14.50 28.48
C SER A 83 12.26 14.05 28.81
N ALA A 84 11.81 14.33 30.03
CA ALA A 84 10.43 14.03 30.44
C ALA A 84 9.38 14.72 29.54
N ASP A 85 9.68 15.94 29.08
CA ASP A 85 8.81 16.70 28.20
C ASP A 85 8.74 16.09 26.79
N ASP A 86 9.87 15.63 26.24
CA ASP A 86 9.90 14.91 24.96
C ASP A 86 9.11 13.60 25.05
N LEU A 87 9.31 12.83 26.11
CA LEU A 87 8.59 11.58 26.33
C LEU A 87 7.08 11.82 26.45
N LYS A 88 6.65 12.87 27.17
CA LYS A 88 5.25 13.25 27.28
C LYS A 88 4.66 13.65 25.92
N SER A 89 5.41 14.42 25.13
CA SER A 89 5.02 14.83 23.79
C SER A 89 4.86 13.64 22.84
N ILE A 90 5.84 12.72 22.82
CA ILE A 90 5.81 11.50 22.01
C ILE A 90 4.65 10.60 22.43
N ARG A 91 4.48 10.36 23.74
CA ARG A 91 3.36 9.56 24.26
C ARG A 91 2.02 10.10 23.81
N THR A 92 1.79 11.41 23.96
CA THR A 92 0.53 12.07 23.53
C THR A 92 0.26 11.86 22.04
N LYS A 93 1.30 11.94 21.19
CA LYS A 93 1.19 11.70 19.75
C LYS A 93 0.82 10.23 19.45
N ILE A 94 1.44 9.28 20.16
CA ILE A 94 1.13 7.85 20.03
C ILE A 94 -0.30 7.56 20.49
N GLU A 95 -0.71 8.05 21.66
CA GLU A 95 -2.06 7.88 22.21
C GLU A 95 -3.14 8.35 21.24
N LYS A 96 -2.94 9.51 20.60
CA LYS A 96 -3.88 10.05 19.61
C LYS A 96 -4.07 9.11 18.40
N LYS A 97 -3.02 8.41 17.98
CA LYS A 97 -3.02 7.48 16.83
C LYS A 97 -3.39 6.04 17.21
N ALA A 98 -3.23 5.67 18.48
CA ALA A 98 -3.41 4.31 18.98
C ALA A 98 -4.86 3.98 19.39
N LYS A 99 -5.85 4.77 18.98
CA LYS A 99 -7.27 4.51 19.34
C LYS A 99 -7.67 3.08 18.94
N GLY A 100 -8.11 2.30 19.93
CA GLY A 100 -8.48 0.90 19.74
C GLY A 100 -7.32 -0.10 19.62
N LYS A 101 -6.06 0.33 19.86
CA LYS A 101 -4.87 -0.52 19.80
C LYS A 101 -3.99 -0.36 21.03
N LYS A 102 -3.61 -1.47 21.67
CA LYS A 102 -2.76 -1.44 22.88
C LYS A 102 -1.27 -1.43 22.55
N ALA A 103 -0.89 -2.13 21.48
CA ALA A 103 0.51 -2.36 21.14
C ALA A 103 1.37 -1.10 20.97
N PRO A 104 0.90 0.03 20.40
CA PRO A 104 1.73 1.23 20.28
C PRO A 104 2.23 1.79 21.61
N LEU A 105 1.35 1.89 22.62
CA LEU A 105 1.73 2.39 23.95
C LEU A 105 2.58 1.39 24.73
N LEU A 106 2.31 0.10 24.56
CA LEU A 106 3.12 -0.95 25.16
C LEU A 106 4.52 -1.02 24.53
N ASN A 107 4.67 -0.71 23.24
CA ASN A 107 5.98 -0.54 22.59
C ASN A 107 6.71 0.68 23.16
N PHE A 108 6.00 1.79 23.37
CA PHE A 108 6.57 2.98 24.02
C PHE A 108 7.15 2.62 25.40
N GLU A 109 6.36 1.96 26.26
CA GLU A 109 6.80 1.51 27.58
C GLU A 109 7.98 0.52 27.50
N ALA A 110 7.93 -0.46 26.59
CA ALA A 110 8.97 -1.46 26.44
C ALA A 110 10.31 -0.85 26.00
N VAL A 111 10.28 0.19 25.17
CA VAL A 111 11.48 0.95 24.79
C VAL A 111 12.04 1.75 25.98
N LEU A 112 11.21 2.26 26.90
CA LEU A 112 11.72 2.94 28.10
C LEU A 112 12.45 1.99 29.06
N TRP A 113 12.12 0.69 29.08
CA TRP A 113 12.89 -0.30 29.84
C TRP A 113 14.33 -0.45 29.35
N SER A 114 14.65 0.07 28.16
CA SER A 114 16.03 0.10 27.68
C SER A 114 16.95 0.97 28.54
N SER A 115 16.41 1.88 29.35
CA SER A 115 17.17 2.65 30.35
C SER A 115 17.67 1.78 31.52
N ASP A 116 17.02 0.64 31.79
CA ASP A 116 17.52 -0.36 32.73
C ASP A 116 18.65 -1.20 32.08
N PRO A 117 19.50 -1.87 32.89
CA PRO A 117 20.40 -2.91 32.40
C PRO A 117 19.69 -3.93 31.49
N PHE A 118 20.35 -4.36 30.42
CA PHE A 118 19.76 -5.24 29.40
C PHE A 118 19.16 -6.53 29.98
N ASN A 119 19.84 -7.13 30.97
CA ASN A 119 19.41 -8.35 31.65
C ASN A 119 18.15 -8.17 32.53
N LEU A 120 17.73 -6.92 32.79
CA LEU A 120 16.48 -6.60 33.50
C LEU A 120 15.36 -6.21 32.52
N GLY A 121 15.70 -5.42 31.48
CA GLY A 121 14.72 -4.97 30.49
C GLY A 121 14.26 -6.06 29.53
N GLN A 122 15.19 -6.92 29.05
CA GLN A 122 14.87 -7.95 28.05
C GLN A 122 13.89 -9.03 28.56
N PRO A 123 13.98 -9.51 29.82
CA PRO A 123 12.95 -10.41 30.35
C PRO A 123 11.55 -9.76 30.43
N LYS A 124 11.45 -8.47 30.77
CA LYS A 124 10.17 -7.73 30.76
C LYS A 124 9.59 -7.68 29.35
N GLU A 125 10.42 -7.35 28.35
CA GLU A 125 10.06 -7.36 26.94
C GLU A 125 9.53 -8.74 26.52
N ARG A 126 10.27 -9.81 26.83
CA ARG A 126 9.88 -11.17 26.43
C ARG A 126 8.54 -11.58 27.06
N LYS A 127 8.35 -11.29 28.34
CA LYS A 127 7.11 -11.61 29.05
C LYS A 127 5.92 -10.90 28.39
N LEU A 128 6.01 -9.59 28.19
CA LEU A 128 4.94 -8.79 27.58
C LEU A 128 4.64 -9.24 26.14
N HIS A 129 5.67 -9.56 25.34
CA HIS A 129 5.48 -10.11 24.00
C HIS A 129 4.64 -11.40 24.02
N LEU A 130 4.94 -12.33 24.93
CA LEU A 130 4.22 -13.60 25.03
C LEU A 130 2.77 -13.41 25.47
N GLU A 131 2.51 -12.48 26.40
CA GLU A 131 1.16 -12.11 26.82
C GLU A 131 0.36 -11.51 25.65
N LEU A 132 0.93 -10.54 24.94
CA LEU A 132 0.31 -9.93 23.77
C LEU A 132 0.05 -10.93 22.65
N ARG A 133 0.95 -11.90 22.44
CA ARG A 133 0.75 -12.97 21.45
C ARG A 133 -0.53 -13.75 21.70
N GLN A 134 -0.95 -13.90 22.95
CA GLN A 134 -2.17 -14.63 23.31
C GLN A 134 -3.44 -13.77 23.31
N SER A 135 -3.30 -12.44 23.25
CA SER A 135 -4.42 -11.50 23.28
C SER A 135 -5.36 -11.65 22.08
N ALA A 136 -6.64 -11.30 22.29
CA ALA A 136 -7.64 -11.29 21.22
C ALA A 136 -7.28 -10.28 20.11
N GLU A 137 -6.79 -9.09 20.49
CA GLU A 137 -6.36 -8.04 19.56
C GLU A 137 -5.26 -8.55 18.62
N SER A 138 -4.18 -9.13 19.16
CA SER A 138 -3.08 -9.63 18.33
C SER A 138 -3.49 -10.83 17.48
N LYS A 139 -4.36 -11.72 17.99
CA LYS A 139 -4.93 -12.82 17.19
C LYS A 139 -5.74 -12.29 16.00
N ALA A 140 -6.59 -11.29 16.20
CA ALA A 140 -7.39 -10.67 15.15
C ALA A 140 -6.53 -9.95 14.12
N LEU A 141 -5.53 -9.17 14.54
CA LEU A 141 -4.64 -8.45 13.63
C LEU A 141 -3.76 -9.41 12.81
N ARG A 142 -3.24 -10.49 13.42
CA ARG A 142 -2.54 -11.54 12.66
C ARG A 142 -3.46 -12.24 11.67
N HIS A 143 -4.70 -12.55 12.05
CA HIS A 143 -5.68 -13.12 11.13
C HIS A 143 -5.89 -12.19 9.92
N ALA A 144 -6.16 -10.91 10.15
CA ALA A 144 -6.34 -9.93 9.08
C ALA A 144 -5.10 -9.84 8.17
N PHE A 145 -3.89 -9.80 8.74
CA PHE A 145 -2.63 -9.77 7.99
C PHE A 145 -2.47 -10.99 7.06
N PHE A 146 -2.76 -12.20 7.55
CA PHE A 146 -2.67 -13.40 6.72
C PHE A 146 -3.83 -13.52 5.73
N ALA A 147 -5.03 -13.08 6.09
CA ALA A 147 -6.19 -13.05 5.20
C ALA A 147 -5.94 -12.12 4.00
N GLU A 148 -5.42 -10.91 4.22
CA GLU A 148 -5.06 -9.96 3.15
C GLU A 148 -4.04 -10.57 2.18
N ARG A 149 -3.03 -11.29 2.69
CA ARG A 149 -2.05 -11.99 1.85
C ARG A 149 -2.65 -13.16 1.07
N ALA A 150 -3.59 -13.89 1.68
CA ALA A 150 -4.24 -15.04 1.06
C ALA A 150 -5.12 -14.61 -0.12
N VAL A 151 -5.84 -13.49 0.01
CA VAL A 151 -6.69 -12.98 -1.08
C VAL A 151 -5.91 -12.26 -2.18
N ALA A 152 -4.72 -11.72 -1.89
CA ALA A 152 -3.88 -11.07 -2.90
C ALA A 152 -3.27 -12.06 -3.93
N LYS A 153 -3.11 -13.33 -3.55
CA LYS A 153 -2.61 -14.41 -4.42
C LYS A 153 -3.39 -15.69 -4.16
N PRO A 154 -4.66 -15.78 -4.59
CA PRO A 154 -5.48 -16.94 -4.32
C PRO A 154 -4.92 -18.17 -5.04
N SER A 155 -5.09 -19.35 -4.43
CA SER A 155 -4.57 -20.61 -4.99
C SER A 155 -5.11 -20.94 -6.37
N ILE A 156 -6.31 -20.45 -6.71
CA ILE A 156 -6.96 -20.66 -8.02
C ILE A 156 -6.14 -20.10 -9.20
N ILE A 157 -5.28 -19.10 -8.98
CA ILE A 157 -4.42 -18.52 -10.02
C ILE A 157 -2.95 -18.94 -9.88
N GLN A 158 -2.65 -19.93 -9.03
CA GLN A 158 -1.27 -20.37 -8.82
C GLN A 158 -0.67 -20.94 -10.12
N GLY A 159 0.49 -20.41 -10.53
CA GLY A 159 1.16 -20.82 -11.75
C GLY A 159 0.62 -20.19 -13.04
N VAL A 160 -0.43 -19.35 -12.95
CA VAL A 160 -0.92 -18.58 -14.08
C VAL A 160 -0.06 -17.32 -14.24
N PRO A 161 0.63 -17.12 -15.37
CA PRO A 161 1.37 -15.89 -15.61
C PRO A 161 0.41 -14.71 -15.80
N PRO A 162 0.61 -13.57 -15.12
CA PRO A 162 -0.22 -12.41 -15.31
C PRO A 162 -0.01 -11.80 -16.71
N ILE A 163 -1.08 -11.27 -17.28
CA ILE A 163 -1.02 -10.47 -18.51
C ILE A 163 -0.53 -9.07 -18.14
N ALA A 164 0.40 -8.51 -18.93
CA ALA A 164 0.83 -7.13 -18.76
C ALA A 164 -0.29 -6.19 -19.21
N LEU A 165 -0.63 -5.22 -18.36
CA LEU A 165 -1.60 -4.17 -18.68
C LEU A 165 -0.86 -2.83 -18.71
N GLU A 166 -0.94 -2.12 -19.82
CA GLU A 166 -0.29 -0.81 -20.01
C GLU A 166 -1.31 0.27 -20.38
N LYS A 167 -2.34 -0.09 -21.16
CA LYS A 167 -3.36 0.81 -21.68
C LYS A 167 -4.74 0.40 -21.24
N VAL A 168 -5.42 1.27 -20.51
CA VAL A 168 -6.77 1.02 -19.98
C VAL A 168 -7.76 2.01 -20.58
N VAL A 169 -8.88 1.52 -21.09
CA VAL A 169 -10.01 2.36 -21.50
C VAL A 169 -11.07 2.33 -20.40
N ILE A 170 -11.64 3.48 -20.06
CA ILE A 170 -12.70 3.60 -19.06
C ILE A 170 -13.89 4.28 -19.73
N VAL A 171 -15.07 3.70 -19.63
CA VAL A 171 -16.29 4.26 -20.21
C VAL A 171 -17.12 4.93 -19.12
N GLY A 172 -17.30 6.25 -19.24
CA GLY A 172 -17.89 7.10 -18.21
C GLY A 172 -16.83 7.72 -17.29
N GLY A 173 -16.74 9.04 -17.27
CA GLY A 173 -15.83 9.89 -16.50
C GLY A 173 -16.49 10.62 -15.33
N GLY A 174 -17.63 10.10 -14.85
CA GLY A 174 -18.30 10.55 -13.63
C GLY A 174 -17.51 10.24 -12.36
N LEU A 175 -18.19 10.20 -11.22
CA LEU A 175 -17.54 10.00 -9.90
C LEU A 175 -16.70 8.72 -9.83
N MET A 176 -17.29 7.58 -10.24
CA MET A 176 -16.59 6.29 -10.22
C MET A 176 -15.48 6.24 -11.27
N GLY A 177 -15.80 6.55 -12.53
CA GLY A 177 -14.83 6.49 -13.62
C GLY A 177 -13.60 7.36 -13.43
N SER A 178 -13.76 8.62 -12.99
CA SER A 178 -12.62 9.50 -12.68
C SER A 178 -11.78 8.97 -11.50
N GLY A 179 -12.41 8.34 -10.50
CA GLY A 179 -11.71 7.69 -9.40
C GLY A 179 -10.93 6.46 -9.85
N ILE A 180 -11.51 5.62 -10.71
CA ILE A 180 -10.85 4.44 -11.30
C ILE A 180 -9.68 4.90 -12.18
N ALA A 181 -9.89 5.89 -13.06
CA ALA A 181 -8.84 6.49 -13.88
C ALA A 181 -7.67 6.98 -13.02
N THR A 182 -7.95 7.69 -11.94
CA THR A 182 -6.92 8.15 -10.99
C THR A 182 -6.14 6.97 -10.39
N SER A 183 -6.82 5.88 -10.01
CA SER A 183 -6.17 4.68 -9.46
C SER A 183 -5.23 4.01 -10.47
N ILE A 184 -5.67 3.88 -11.73
CA ILE A 184 -4.89 3.29 -12.83
C ILE A 184 -3.68 4.16 -13.19
N LEU A 185 -3.84 5.48 -13.29
CA LEU A 185 -2.74 6.43 -13.51
C LEU A 185 -1.71 6.37 -12.36
N ASN A 186 -2.15 6.20 -11.12
CA ASN A 186 -1.26 6.05 -9.97
C ASN A 186 -0.40 4.77 -10.06
N ALA A 187 -0.89 3.74 -10.74
CA ALA A 187 -0.16 2.50 -11.01
C ALA A 187 0.80 2.61 -12.21
N GLY A 188 0.85 3.76 -12.90
CA GLY A 188 1.76 4.02 -14.02
C GLY A 188 1.26 3.58 -15.39
N MET A 189 -0.01 3.21 -15.51
CA MET A 189 -0.66 2.88 -16.78
C MET A 189 -1.25 4.13 -17.44
N SER A 190 -1.45 4.09 -18.76
CA SER A 190 -2.17 5.14 -19.49
C SER A 190 -3.68 4.87 -19.55
N VAL A 191 -4.47 5.94 -19.55
CA VAL A 191 -5.94 5.86 -19.52
C VAL A 191 -6.55 6.65 -20.67
N THR A 192 -7.48 6.02 -21.38
CA THR A 192 -8.42 6.71 -22.28
C THR A 192 -9.82 6.70 -21.65
N LEU A 193 -10.39 7.88 -21.39
CA LEU A 193 -11.77 8.03 -20.89
C LEU A 193 -12.72 8.30 -22.06
N ILE A 194 -13.66 7.39 -22.29
CA ILE A 194 -14.73 7.58 -23.28
C ILE A 194 -15.93 8.24 -22.59
N GLU A 195 -16.35 9.37 -23.13
CA GLU A 195 -17.49 10.15 -22.68
C GLU A 195 -18.40 10.55 -23.84
N ARG A 196 -19.63 10.97 -23.54
CA ARG A 196 -20.66 11.19 -24.56
C ARG A 196 -20.51 12.51 -25.35
N ASP A 197 -19.83 13.49 -24.79
CA ASP A 197 -19.72 14.85 -25.33
C ASP A 197 -18.48 15.57 -24.78
N ASP A 198 -18.01 16.62 -25.46
CA ASP A 198 -16.82 17.38 -25.07
C ASP A 198 -16.90 17.97 -23.66
N LYS A 199 -18.10 18.37 -23.24
CA LYS A 199 -18.31 18.92 -21.90
C LYS A 199 -18.10 17.83 -20.84
N ALA A 200 -18.59 16.62 -21.08
CA ALA A 200 -18.38 15.47 -20.21
C ALA A 200 -16.90 15.05 -20.18
N CYS A 201 -16.22 15.05 -21.34
CA CYS A 201 -14.77 14.85 -21.42
C CYS A 201 -14.00 15.84 -20.53
N GLN A 202 -14.27 17.14 -20.69
CA GLN A 202 -13.60 18.17 -19.88
C GLN A 202 -13.87 17.99 -18.39
N GLN A 203 -15.12 17.70 -18.01
CA GLN A 203 -15.44 17.44 -16.61
C GLN A 203 -14.74 16.19 -16.04
N ALA A 204 -14.49 15.18 -16.87
CA ALA A 204 -13.75 13.99 -16.47
C ALA A 204 -12.28 14.32 -16.19
N ILE A 205 -11.65 15.13 -17.05
CA ILE A 205 -10.28 15.64 -16.86
C ILE A 205 -10.20 16.43 -15.55
N ASP A 206 -11.12 17.39 -15.35
CA ASP A 206 -11.14 18.24 -14.16
C ASP A 206 -11.24 17.42 -12.87
N ARG A 207 -12.05 16.35 -12.86
CA ARG A 207 -12.17 15.46 -11.69
C ARG A 207 -10.89 14.68 -11.42
N VAL A 208 -10.23 14.16 -12.45
CA VAL A 208 -8.95 13.45 -12.28
C VAL A 208 -7.88 14.41 -11.78
N ASP A 209 -7.77 15.63 -12.35
CA ASP A 209 -6.83 16.65 -11.86
C ASP A 209 -7.10 17.04 -10.41
N GLN A 210 -8.37 17.19 -10.01
CA GLN A 210 -8.74 17.46 -8.61
C GLN A 210 -8.28 16.33 -7.67
N ASN A 211 -8.48 15.07 -8.05
CA ASN A 211 -8.04 13.93 -7.25
C ASN A 211 -6.50 13.90 -7.10
N LEU A 212 -5.77 14.13 -8.20
CA LEU A 212 -4.31 14.17 -8.20
C LEU A 212 -3.77 15.36 -7.41
N THR A 213 -4.37 16.54 -7.56
CA THR A 213 -4.06 17.75 -6.76
C THR A 213 -4.28 17.49 -5.27
N ALA A 214 -5.34 16.78 -4.89
CA ALA A 214 -5.57 16.41 -3.50
C ALA A 214 -4.51 15.42 -2.98
N ALA A 215 -4.00 14.51 -3.81
CA ALA A 215 -2.90 13.62 -3.45
C ALA A 215 -1.57 14.38 -3.28
N GLU A 216 -1.26 15.30 -4.20
CA GLU A 216 -0.10 16.19 -4.16
C GLU A 216 -0.10 17.07 -2.90
N LYS A 217 -1.22 17.74 -2.59
CA LYS A 217 -1.37 18.54 -1.36
C LYS A 217 -1.18 17.73 -0.08
N ARG A 218 -1.43 16.42 -0.13
CA ARG A 218 -1.20 15.49 0.98
C ARG A 218 0.23 14.92 1.01
N GLY A 219 1.10 15.33 0.09
CA GLY A 219 2.47 14.84 -0.05
C GLY A 219 2.57 13.38 -0.49
N LEU A 220 1.51 12.84 -1.11
CA LEU A 220 1.49 11.45 -1.61
C LEU A 220 2.18 11.32 -2.97
N ILE A 221 2.26 12.42 -3.72
CA ILE A 221 2.98 12.53 -4.99
C ILE A 221 3.63 13.90 -5.13
N THR A 222 4.65 13.97 -6.00
CA THR A 222 5.27 15.22 -6.43
C THR A 222 4.50 15.89 -7.56
N GLU A 223 4.82 17.16 -7.82
CA GLU A 223 4.27 17.93 -8.94
C GLU A 223 4.60 17.27 -10.30
N GLU A 224 5.82 16.76 -10.46
CA GLU A 224 6.26 16.05 -11.67
C GLU A 224 5.50 14.74 -11.87
N GLN A 225 5.25 14.00 -10.78
CA GLN A 225 4.44 12.78 -10.84
C GLN A 225 2.98 13.09 -11.20
N LYS A 226 2.41 14.17 -10.68
CA LYS A 226 1.08 14.64 -11.08
C LYS A 226 1.04 14.98 -12.57
N ALA A 227 1.99 15.78 -13.05
CA ALA A 227 2.07 16.19 -14.45
C ALA A 227 2.21 14.98 -15.40
N SER A 228 3.08 14.02 -15.06
CA SER A 228 3.27 12.78 -15.83
C SER A 228 1.99 11.92 -15.90
N ARG A 229 1.24 11.84 -14.79
CA ARG A 229 -0.04 11.11 -14.75
C ARG A 229 -1.11 11.78 -15.61
N LEU A 230 -1.23 13.11 -15.54
CA LEU A 230 -2.16 13.86 -16.39
C LEU A 230 -1.80 13.74 -17.87
N ALA A 231 -0.51 13.74 -18.22
CA ALA A 231 -0.06 13.52 -19.60
C ALA A 231 -0.38 12.11 -20.11
N SER A 232 -0.61 11.15 -19.21
CA SER A 232 -1.00 9.77 -19.53
C SER A 232 -2.51 9.57 -19.58
N LEU A 233 -3.30 10.65 -19.43
CA LEU A 233 -4.75 10.65 -19.55
C LEU A 233 -5.17 11.29 -20.87
N VAL A 234 -6.02 10.59 -21.61
CA VAL A 234 -6.70 11.08 -22.82
C VAL A 234 -8.21 10.94 -22.64
N THR A 235 -9.00 11.83 -23.23
CA THR A 235 -10.45 11.68 -23.34
C THR A 235 -10.85 11.55 -24.81
N SER A 236 -11.88 10.74 -25.07
CA SER A 236 -12.47 10.55 -26.40
C SER A 236 -13.99 10.46 -26.33
N GLN A 237 -14.64 10.65 -27.46
CA GLN A 237 -16.06 10.36 -27.68
C GLN A 237 -16.29 9.12 -28.56
N ASP A 238 -15.22 8.54 -29.11
CA ASP A 238 -15.27 7.44 -30.07
C ASP A 238 -14.75 6.14 -29.46
N TYR A 239 -15.52 5.06 -29.61
CA TYR A 239 -15.10 3.72 -29.20
C TYR A 239 -13.96 3.17 -30.05
N GLN A 240 -13.70 3.70 -31.25
CA GLN A 240 -12.52 3.33 -32.04
C GLN A 240 -11.21 3.60 -31.30
N ASP A 241 -11.18 4.60 -30.44
CA ASP A 241 -10.00 4.93 -29.63
C ASP A 241 -9.72 3.90 -28.53
N SER A 242 -10.64 2.95 -28.28
CA SER A 242 -10.36 1.78 -27.42
C SER A 242 -9.44 0.75 -28.09
N LYS A 243 -9.20 0.85 -29.41
CA LYS A 243 -8.36 -0.08 -30.15
C LYS A 243 -6.94 -0.15 -29.57
N GLY A 244 -6.45 -1.36 -29.34
CA GLY A 244 -5.11 -1.61 -28.80
C GLY A 244 -4.97 -1.35 -27.29
N HIS A 245 -6.07 -1.13 -26.56
CA HIS A 245 -6.08 -1.15 -25.10
C HIS A 245 -6.19 -2.59 -24.57
N ASP A 246 -5.61 -2.84 -23.39
CA ASP A 246 -5.50 -4.17 -22.79
C ASP A 246 -6.70 -4.51 -21.89
N LEU A 247 -7.31 -3.47 -21.29
CA LEU A 247 -8.42 -3.59 -20.34
C LEU A 247 -9.43 -2.47 -20.59
N ALA A 248 -10.72 -2.81 -20.63
CA ALA A 248 -11.82 -1.87 -20.52
C ALA A 248 -12.50 -1.96 -19.16
N ILE A 249 -12.83 -0.82 -18.56
CA ILE A 249 -13.66 -0.74 -17.36
C ILE A 249 -14.87 0.15 -17.62
N GLU A 250 -16.05 -0.45 -17.63
CA GLU A 250 -17.31 0.27 -17.75
C GLU A 250 -17.76 0.82 -16.38
N ALA A 251 -18.00 2.13 -16.32
CA ALA A 251 -18.48 2.85 -15.14
C ALA A 251 -19.58 3.89 -15.49
N VAL A 252 -20.49 3.49 -16.38
CA VAL A 252 -21.66 4.27 -16.81
C VAL A 252 -22.86 4.03 -15.90
N TYR A 253 -23.99 4.66 -16.25
CA TYR A 253 -25.24 4.55 -15.50
C TYR A 253 -25.69 3.09 -15.32
N GLU A 254 -26.32 2.80 -14.18
CA GLU A 254 -26.69 1.45 -13.77
C GLU A 254 -27.97 0.96 -14.48
N ASP A 255 -27.89 0.84 -15.80
CA ASP A 255 -28.96 0.33 -16.67
C ASP A 255 -28.43 -0.78 -17.60
N ILE A 256 -29.18 -1.87 -17.71
CA ILE A 256 -28.75 -3.06 -18.45
C ILE A 256 -28.61 -2.81 -19.95
N ALA A 257 -29.51 -2.01 -20.55
CA ALA A 257 -29.47 -1.73 -21.97
C ALA A 257 -28.28 -0.82 -22.31
N VAL A 258 -28.03 0.19 -21.46
CA VAL A 258 -26.87 1.07 -21.58
C VAL A 258 -25.56 0.27 -21.49
N LYS A 259 -25.38 -0.56 -20.46
CA LYS A 259 -24.15 -1.34 -20.29
C LYS A 259 -23.94 -2.35 -21.42
N ARG A 260 -24.98 -3.02 -21.89
CA ARG A 260 -24.91 -3.93 -23.06
C ARG A 260 -24.47 -3.18 -24.31
N ALA A 261 -24.98 -1.98 -24.55
CA ALA A 261 -24.56 -1.16 -25.68
C ALA A 261 -23.06 -0.80 -25.59
N VAL A 262 -22.60 -0.39 -24.41
CA VAL A 262 -21.17 -0.11 -24.14
C VAL A 262 -20.30 -1.33 -24.48
N PHE A 263 -20.63 -2.51 -23.95
CA PHE A 263 -19.80 -3.70 -24.17
C PHE A 263 -19.85 -4.21 -25.60
N ASN A 264 -20.96 -4.05 -26.33
CA ASN A 264 -21.01 -4.36 -27.76
C ASN A 264 -20.04 -3.47 -28.54
N SER A 265 -20.04 -2.15 -28.29
CA SER A 265 -19.12 -1.22 -28.93
C SER A 265 -17.66 -1.49 -28.56
N LEU A 266 -17.36 -1.81 -27.30
CA LEU A 266 -16.00 -2.19 -26.88
C LEU A 266 -15.56 -3.50 -27.55
N ALA A 267 -16.43 -4.51 -27.60
CA ALA A 267 -16.11 -5.80 -28.20
C ALA A 267 -15.85 -5.72 -29.71
N GLU A 268 -16.48 -4.77 -30.41
CA GLU A 268 -16.25 -4.52 -31.83
C GLU A 268 -14.86 -3.92 -32.13
N HIS A 269 -14.34 -3.08 -31.23
CA HIS A 269 -13.13 -2.28 -31.48
C HIS A 269 -11.87 -2.80 -30.79
N MET A 270 -12.02 -3.52 -29.67
CA MET A 270 -10.91 -4.07 -28.90
C MET A 270 -10.54 -5.48 -29.36
N SER A 271 -9.27 -5.85 -29.22
CA SER A 271 -8.80 -7.21 -29.50
C SER A 271 -9.54 -8.25 -28.66
N ASP A 272 -9.80 -9.45 -29.20
CA ASP A 272 -10.38 -10.60 -28.47
C ASP A 272 -9.58 -11.04 -27.23
N LYS A 273 -8.33 -10.57 -27.09
CA LYS A 273 -7.48 -10.81 -25.92
C LYS A 273 -7.61 -9.76 -24.82
N ALA A 274 -8.22 -8.60 -25.13
CA ALA A 274 -8.41 -7.54 -24.16
C ALA A 274 -9.46 -7.94 -23.13
N ILE A 275 -9.30 -7.49 -21.90
CA ILE A 275 -10.21 -7.79 -20.81
C ILE A 275 -11.37 -6.78 -20.83
N LEU A 276 -12.59 -7.26 -20.62
CA LEU A 276 -13.79 -6.42 -20.52
C LEU A 276 -14.36 -6.49 -19.11
N ALA A 277 -14.29 -5.40 -18.35
CA ALA A 277 -14.73 -5.37 -16.97
C ALA A 277 -15.87 -4.38 -16.73
N THR A 278 -16.85 -4.77 -15.92
CA THR A 278 -17.90 -3.86 -15.45
C THR A 278 -17.67 -3.48 -13.99
N ASN A 279 -17.91 -2.21 -13.65
CA ASN A 279 -17.95 -1.71 -12.27
C ASN A 279 -19.37 -1.76 -11.67
N THR A 280 -20.31 -2.52 -12.26
CA THR A 280 -21.67 -2.65 -11.73
C THR A 280 -21.67 -3.09 -10.26
N SER A 281 -22.67 -2.64 -9.52
CA SER A 281 -22.88 -2.99 -8.10
C SER A 281 -24.20 -3.74 -7.87
N TYR A 282 -25.15 -3.65 -8.80
CA TYR A 282 -26.49 -4.23 -8.64
C TYR A 282 -26.90 -5.19 -9.77
N LEU A 283 -26.32 -5.06 -10.96
CA LEU A 283 -26.71 -5.88 -12.10
C LEU A 283 -25.87 -7.16 -12.15
N ASP A 284 -26.51 -8.23 -12.61
CA ASP A 284 -25.87 -9.51 -12.87
C ASP A 284 -24.89 -9.37 -14.06
N PRO A 285 -23.56 -9.53 -13.85
CA PRO A 285 -22.58 -9.41 -14.93
C PRO A 285 -22.87 -10.34 -16.11
N GLN A 286 -23.45 -11.52 -15.88
CA GLN A 286 -23.80 -12.45 -16.96
C GLN A 286 -24.83 -11.85 -17.91
N LYS A 287 -25.77 -11.05 -17.41
CA LYS A 287 -26.78 -10.37 -18.23
C LYS A 287 -26.18 -9.19 -19.00
N ILE A 288 -25.19 -8.52 -18.42
CA ILE A 288 -24.47 -7.41 -19.08
C ILE A 288 -23.68 -7.94 -20.27
N PHE A 289 -22.96 -9.06 -20.10
CA PHE A 289 -22.12 -9.65 -21.15
C PHE A 289 -22.87 -10.57 -22.11
N GLY A 290 -24.18 -10.75 -21.94
CA GLY A 290 -24.95 -11.70 -22.75
C GLY A 290 -24.90 -11.39 -24.24
N GLY A 291 -24.24 -12.25 -25.03
CA GLY A 291 -24.06 -12.09 -26.48
C GLY A 291 -22.70 -11.54 -26.90
N ILE A 292 -21.83 -11.18 -25.95
CA ILE A 292 -20.44 -10.81 -26.21
C ILE A 292 -19.64 -12.06 -26.59
N ALA A 293 -18.89 -11.98 -27.69
CA ALA A 293 -17.95 -13.02 -28.08
C ALA A 293 -16.78 -13.11 -27.09
N ASN A 294 -16.22 -14.31 -26.93
CA ASN A 294 -15.11 -14.57 -25.98
C ASN A 294 -15.45 -14.19 -24.53
N PRO A 295 -16.56 -14.70 -23.96
CA PRO A 295 -17.01 -14.32 -22.62
C PRO A 295 -16.00 -14.63 -21.50
N GLU A 296 -15.03 -15.50 -21.73
CA GLU A 296 -13.93 -15.80 -20.81
C GLU A 296 -13.03 -14.59 -20.47
N ARG A 297 -13.09 -13.53 -21.28
CA ARG A 297 -12.37 -12.26 -21.02
C ARG A 297 -13.19 -11.23 -20.22
N CYS A 298 -14.43 -11.58 -19.87
CA CYS A 298 -15.38 -10.69 -19.20
C CYS A 298 -15.43 -10.97 -17.70
N LEU A 299 -15.41 -9.93 -16.87
CA LEU A 299 -15.52 -10.05 -15.41
C LEU A 299 -16.12 -8.80 -14.76
N GLY A 300 -16.45 -8.88 -13.48
CA GLY A 300 -16.69 -7.71 -12.65
C GLY A 300 -15.41 -7.21 -12.01
N LEU A 301 -15.17 -5.90 -12.08
CA LEU A 301 -14.18 -5.19 -11.28
C LEU A 301 -14.90 -4.09 -10.50
N HIS A 302 -15.45 -4.46 -9.34
CA HIS A 302 -16.27 -3.55 -8.53
C HIS A 302 -15.39 -2.77 -7.55
N PHE A 303 -15.17 -1.50 -7.90
CA PHE A 303 -14.49 -0.51 -7.07
C PHE A 303 -15.46 0.15 -6.09
N PHE A 304 -14.94 0.54 -4.94
CA PHE A 304 -15.69 1.24 -3.91
C PHE A 304 -15.38 2.74 -3.92
N SER A 305 -16.41 3.59 -3.86
CA SER A 305 -16.21 5.04 -3.84
C SER A 305 -15.63 5.52 -2.49
N PRO A 306 -14.63 6.43 -2.48
CA PRO A 306 -13.87 6.93 -3.64
C PRO A 306 -12.84 5.91 -4.15
N ALA A 307 -12.89 5.57 -5.43
CA ALA A 307 -12.14 4.43 -6.01
C ALA A 307 -10.61 4.55 -5.94
N HIS A 308 -10.07 5.76 -5.86
CA HIS A 308 -8.62 6.00 -5.71
C HIS A 308 -8.15 6.02 -4.24
N ILE A 309 -9.06 5.81 -3.28
CA ILE A 309 -8.78 5.82 -1.83
C ILE A 309 -9.08 4.45 -1.23
N MET A 310 -10.21 3.85 -1.61
CA MET A 310 -10.63 2.55 -1.08
C MET A 310 -9.69 1.44 -1.53
N LYS A 311 -9.31 0.56 -0.60
CA LYS A 311 -8.38 -0.55 -0.88
C LYS A 311 -9.07 -1.78 -1.45
N LEU A 312 -10.37 -1.93 -1.20
CA LEU A 312 -11.13 -3.11 -1.61
C LEU A 312 -11.49 -2.99 -3.10
N LEU A 313 -11.23 -4.06 -3.83
CA LEU A 313 -11.70 -4.32 -5.19
C LEU A 313 -12.31 -5.72 -5.17
N GLU A 314 -13.58 -5.82 -5.55
CA GLU A 314 -14.23 -7.11 -5.74
C GLU A 314 -14.03 -7.56 -7.20
N VAL A 315 -13.52 -8.78 -7.36
CA VAL A 315 -13.35 -9.45 -8.65
C VAL A 315 -14.46 -10.49 -8.76
N ILE A 316 -15.43 -10.25 -9.66
CA ILE A 316 -16.64 -11.07 -9.83
C ILE A 316 -16.56 -11.92 -11.09
#